data_AF-A0A838QER1-F1
#
_entry.id   AF-A0A838QER1-F1
#
_cell.length_a   1.000
_cell.length_b   1.000
_cell.length_c   1.000
_cell.angle_alpha   90.00
_cell.angle_beta   90.00
_cell.angle_gamma   90.00
#
_symmetry.space_group_name_H-M   'P 1'
#
loop_
_entity.id
_entity.type
_entity.pdbx_description
1 polymer ?
#
loop_
_entity_poly.entity_id
_entity_poly.type
_entity_poly.pdbx_seq_one_letter_code
_entity_poly.pdbx_strand_id
1 'polypeptide(L)'
;MRAVVKFLLLSEAFAVMTFGLGWWTVPIVAALWGIFGAPVERRAGFAALCAAFGWACLLVLHATRGSLSGVAAQIGELMFVPPFALYSATLIFPALLAWSAATLAPMLRRR
;
A
#
# COMPACT_ATOMS: atom_id res chain seq x y z
N MET A 1 -19.65 5.70 -9.76
CA MET A 1 -19.77 4.27 -9.41
C MET A 1 -18.59 3.41 -9.88
N ARG A 2 -18.47 2.97 -11.16
CA ARG A 2 -17.47 1.94 -11.60
C ARG A 2 -16.02 2.12 -11.10
N ALA A 3 -15.51 3.35 -11.01
CA ALA A 3 -14.17 3.63 -10.46
C ALA A 3 -14.06 3.44 -8.94
N VAL A 4 -15.09 3.82 -8.18
CA VAL A 4 -15.15 3.67 -6.71
C VAL A 4 -15.20 2.19 -6.32
N VAL A 5 -16.00 1.38 -7.02
CA VAL A 5 -16.04 -0.07 -6.80
C VAL A 5 -14.67 -0.71 -7.03
N LYS A 6 -13.95 -0.30 -8.10
CA LYS A 6 -12.57 -0.74 -8.35
C LYS A 6 -11.59 -0.28 -7.27
N PHE A 7 -11.77 0.92 -6.71
CA PHE A 7 -10.91 1.45 -5.66
C PHE A 7 -11.09 0.68 -4.35
N LEU A 8 -12.35 0.46 -3.95
CA LEU A 8 -12.70 -0.30 -2.74
C LEU A 8 -12.17 -1.74 -2.84
N LEU A 9 -12.52 -2.48 -3.89
CA LEU A 9 -12.08 -3.87 -4.07
C LEU A 9 -10.55 -4.02 -4.14
N LEU A 10 -9.84 -3.07 -4.77
CA LEU A 10 -8.39 -3.14 -4.85
C LEU A 10 -7.71 -2.76 -3.52
N SER A 11 -8.26 -1.79 -2.79
CA SER A 11 -7.76 -1.41 -1.46
C SER A 11 -8.04 -2.49 -0.41
N GLU A 12 -9.21 -3.14 -0.49
CA GLU A 12 -9.59 -4.29 0.31
C GLU A 12 -8.69 -5.49 0.01
N ALA A 13 -8.43 -5.79 -1.28
CA ALA A 13 -7.47 -6.82 -1.67
C ALA A 13 -6.07 -6.53 -1.12
N PHE A 14 -5.59 -5.27 -1.18
CA PHE A 14 -4.32 -4.90 -0.54
C PHE A 14 -4.35 -5.11 0.98
N ALA A 15 -5.40 -4.66 1.68
CA ALA A 15 -5.51 -4.77 3.12
C ALA A 15 -5.59 -6.24 3.59
N VAL A 16 -6.51 -7.03 3.04
CA VAL A 16 -6.74 -8.44 3.42
C VAL A 16 -5.52 -9.30 3.11
N MET A 17 -4.93 -9.15 1.92
CA MET A 17 -3.75 -9.93 1.54
C MET A 17 -2.53 -9.55 2.39
N THR A 18 -2.33 -8.25 2.68
CA THR A 18 -1.21 -7.81 3.54
C THR A 18 -1.38 -8.27 4.99
N PHE A 19 -2.62 -8.32 5.49
CA PHE A 19 -2.92 -8.84 6.82
C PHE A 19 -2.67 -10.36 6.94
N GLY A 20 -3.07 -11.14 5.92
CA GLY A 20 -2.96 -12.62 5.96
C GLY A 20 -1.61 -13.19 5.53
N LEU A 21 -0.88 -12.51 4.64
CA LEU A 21 0.35 -13.03 4.00
C LEU A 21 1.54 -12.05 4.07
N GLY A 22 1.38 -10.91 4.74
CA GLY A 22 2.43 -9.92 4.95
C GLY A 22 2.70 -9.02 3.74
N TRP A 23 3.64 -8.09 3.91
CA TRP A 23 3.92 -6.98 2.99
C TRP A 23 4.27 -7.36 1.55
N TRP A 24 4.78 -8.58 1.33
CA TRP A 24 5.09 -9.12 0.00
C TRP A 24 3.87 -9.23 -0.94
N THR A 25 2.64 -9.17 -0.43
CA THR A 25 1.45 -9.15 -1.29
C THR A 25 1.24 -7.84 -2.03
N VAL A 26 1.74 -6.71 -1.52
CA VAL A 26 1.60 -5.41 -2.22
C VAL A 26 2.24 -5.43 -3.61
N PRO A 27 3.51 -5.84 -3.81
CA PRO A 27 4.08 -5.92 -5.15
C PRO A 27 3.39 -7.00 -6.01
N ILE A 28 2.92 -8.11 -5.43
CA ILE A 28 2.23 -9.17 -6.19
C ILE A 28 0.87 -8.67 -6.71
N VAL A 29 0.01 -8.13 -5.84
CA VAL A 29 -1.32 -7.61 -6.21
C VAL A 29 -1.19 -6.43 -7.18
N ALA A 30 -0.21 -5.55 -6.96
CA ALA A 30 0.06 -4.43 -7.86
C ALA A 30 0.61 -4.86 -9.23
N ALA A 31 1.47 -5.88 -9.30
CA ALA A 31 1.95 -6.45 -10.56
C ALA A 31 0.79 -7.08 -11.37
N LEU A 32 -0.05 -7.88 -10.71
CA LEU A 32 -1.25 -8.46 -11.32
C LEU A 32 -2.20 -7.36 -11.84
N TRP A 33 -2.51 -6.35 -11.02
CA TRP A 33 -3.30 -5.20 -11.44
C TRP A 33 -2.68 -4.47 -12.63
N GLY A 34 -1.36 -4.25 -12.59
CA GLY A 34 -0.56 -3.64 -13.65
C GLY A 34 -0.80 -4.25 -15.03
N ILE A 35 -0.97 -5.57 -15.10
CA ILE A 35 -1.18 -6.31 -16.35
C ILE A 35 -2.59 -6.07 -16.95
N PHE A 36 -3.58 -5.76 -16.11
CA PHE A 36 -5.01 -5.51 -16.39
C PHE A 36 -5.34 -4.34 -17.35
N GLY A 37 -5.04 -4.46 -18.65
CA GLY A 37 -5.72 -3.73 -19.75
C GLY A 37 -5.76 -2.16 -19.69
N ALA A 38 -6.08 -0.89 -19.99
CA ALA A 38 -5.61 0.37 -19.40
C ALA A 38 -4.15 0.81 -19.71
N PRO A 39 -3.83 2.12 -19.68
CA PRO A 39 -2.46 2.63 -19.73
C PRO A 39 -1.68 2.38 -18.42
N VAL A 40 -0.36 2.21 -18.50
CA VAL A 40 0.49 1.84 -17.35
C VAL A 40 0.49 2.90 -16.24
N GLU A 41 0.77 4.15 -16.56
CA GLU A 41 0.81 5.28 -15.62
C GLU A 41 -0.45 5.37 -14.75
N ARG A 42 -1.62 5.33 -15.42
CA ARG A 42 -2.92 5.39 -14.76
C ARG A 42 -3.21 4.18 -13.88
N ARG A 43 -2.64 3.00 -14.18
CA ARG A 43 -2.72 1.85 -13.26
C ARG A 43 -1.78 2.01 -12.07
N ALA A 44 -0.56 2.49 -12.29
CA ALA A 44 0.45 2.64 -11.25
C ALA A 44 0.01 3.63 -10.16
N GLY A 45 -0.46 4.82 -10.53
CA GLY A 45 -1.00 5.79 -9.58
C GLY A 45 -2.27 5.29 -8.86
N PHE A 46 -3.14 4.54 -9.55
CA PHE A 46 -4.32 3.95 -8.93
C PHE A 46 -3.96 2.84 -7.92
N ALA A 47 -3.00 1.97 -8.26
CA ALA A 47 -2.49 0.94 -7.36
C ALA A 47 -1.80 1.54 -6.14
N ALA A 48 -0.99 2.58 -6.32
CA ALA A 48 -0.32 3.29 -5.23
C ALA A 48 -1.32 3.88 -4.23
N LEU A 49 -2.38 4.56 -4.71
CA LEU A 49 -3.44 5.11 -3.87
C LEU A 49 -4.24 4.01 -3.14
N CYS A 50 -4.57 2.91 -3.83
CA CYS A 50 -5.29 1.79 -3.20
C CYS A 50 -4.43 1.06 -2.15
N ALA A 51 -3.13 0.90 -2.41
CA ALA A 51 -2.20 0.27 -1.47
C ALA A 51 -1.99 1.14 -0.23
N ALA A 52 -1.79 2.45 -0.39
CA ALA A 52 -1.72 3.40 0.72
C ALA A 52 -3.02 3.40 1.56
N PHE A 53 -4.18 3.41 0.91
CA PHE A 53 -5.47 3.39 1.60
C PHE A 53 -5.71 2.08 2.36
N GLY A 54 -5.48 0.92 1.73
CA GLY A 54 -5.60 -0.38 2.37
C GLY A 54 -4.65 -0.52 3.58
N TRP A 55 -3.41 -0.03 3.46
CA TRP A 55 -2.43 -0.03 4.55
C TRP A 55 -2.78 0.97 5.65
N ALA A 56 -3.39 2.12 5.33
CA ALA A 56 -3.95 3.05 6.32
C ALA A 56 -5.09 2.40 7.12
N CYS A 57 -5.98 1.64 6.47
CA CYS A 57 -7.00 0.87 7.16
C CYS A 57 -6.41 -0.16 8.13
N LEU A 58 -5.31 -0.83 7.77
CA LEU A 58 -4.58 -1.73 8.68
C LEU A 58 -3.97 -0.96 9.86
N LEU A 59 -3.32 0.18 9.63
CA LEU A 59 -2.75 1.00 10.71
C LEU A 59 -3.84 1.46 11.71
N VAL A 60 -5.00 1.90 11.23
CA VAL A 60 -6.15 2.26 12.09
C VAL A 60 -6.66 1.04 12.86
N LEU A 61 -6.79 -0.12 12.21
CA LEU A 61 -7.25 -1.37 12.83
C LEU A 61 -6.26 -1.93 13.86
N HIS A 62 -4.95 -1.68 13.71
CA HIS A 62 -3.97 -2.03 14.74
C HIS A 62 -3.90 -0.96 15.85
N ALA A 63 -4.13 0.32 15.56
CA ALA A 63 -4.19 1.38 16.57
C ALA A 63 -5.39 1.23 17.53
N THR A 64 -6.50 0.63 17.09
CA THR A 64 -7.62 0.26 17.99
C THR A 64 -7.37 -1.02 18.80
N ARG A 65 -6.25 -1.72 18.59
CA ARG A 65 -5.92 -3.02 19.21
C ARG A 65 -4.66 -3.00 20.08
N GLY A 66 -3.92 -1.90 20.16
CA GLY A 66 -2.70 -1.81 20.97
C GLY A 66 -2.02 -0.44 20.96
N SER A 67 -0.95 -0.31 21.74
CA SER A 67 -0.18 0.93 21.96
C SER A 67 0.74 1.32 20.77
N LEU A 68 0.18 1.33 19.56
CA LEU A 68 0.90 1.66 18.32
C LEU A 68 1.51 3.08 18.37
N SER A 69 0.84 3.99 19.08
CA SER A 69 1.35 5.32 19.45
C SER A 69 2.59 5.29 20.35
N GLY A 70 2.65 4.36 21.32
CA GLY A 70 3.80 4.18 22.22
C GLY A 70 5.01 3.62 21.48
N VAL A 71 4.81 2.65 20.58
CA VAL A 71 5.87 2.13 19.70
C VAL A 71 6.38 3.22 18.76
N ALA A 72 5.49 4.02 18.16
CA ALA A 72 5.86 5.15 17.31
C ALA A 72 6.60 6.27 18.09
N ALA A 73 6.28 6.48 19.36
CA ALA A 73 7.01 7.41 20.22
C ALA A 73 8.43 6.90 20.52
N GLN A 74 8.57 5.65 20.99
CA GLN A 74 9.87 5.04 21.32
C GLN A 74 10.82 4.98 20.11
N ILE A 75 10.31 4.61 18.93
CA ILE A 75 11.10 4.59 17.69
C ILE A 75 11.41 6.02 17.21
N GLY A 76 10.47 6.96 17.39
CA GLY A 76 10.67 8.37 17.04
C GLY A 76 11.76 9.05 17.88
N GLU A 77 11.73 8.84 19.19
CA GLU A 77 12.78 9.30 20.12
C GLU A 77 14.14 8.72 19.76
N LEU A 78 14.22 7.39 19.53
CA LEU A 78 15.47 6.70 19.18
C LEU A 78 16.09 7.20 17.86
N MET A 79 15.27 7.60 16.89
CA MET A 79 15.73 8.13 15.60
C MET A 79 15.80 9.65 15.53
N PHE A 80 15.44 10.38 16.58
CA PHE A 80 15.25 11.85 16.59
C PHE A 80 14.24 12.34 15.51
N VAL A 81 13.21 11.54 15.22
CA VAL A 81 12.22 11.78 14.16
C VAL A 81 10.81 11.91 14.77
N PRO A 82 10.02 12.95 14.44
CA PRO A 82 8.68 13.12 15.00
C PRO A 82 7.74 11.99 14.54
N PRO A 83 6.85 11.45 15.41
CA PRO A 83 6.04 10.27 15.09
C PRO A 83 5.18 10.36 13.83
N PHE A 84 4.77 11.56 13.39
CA PHE A 84 4.01 11.72 12.13
C PHE A 84 4.82 11.26 10.91
N ALA A 85 6.15 11.42 10.91
CA ALA A 85 7.00 11.03 9.81
C ALA A 85 7.13 9.51 9.69
N LEU A 86 7.04 8.77 10.81
CA LEU A 86 6.95 7.30 10.80
C LEU A 86 5.66 6.84 10.10
N TYR A 87 4.50 7.40 10.47
CA TYR A 87 3.23 7.10 9.80
C TYR A 87 3.28 7.44 8.31
N SER A 88 3.81 8.61 7.94
CA SER A 88 4.00 9.01 6.55
C SER A 88 4.89 8.03 5.78
N ALA A 89 6.04 7.63 6.34
CA ALA A 89 6.94 6.66 5.72
C ALA A 89 6.28 5.28 5.53
N THR A 90 5.52 4.82 6.54
CA THR A 90 4.77 3.56 6.48
C THR A 90 3.64 3.58 5.43
N LEU A 91 3.09 4.74 5.05
CA LEU A 91 2.12 4.88 3.96
C LEU A 91 2.76 5.12 2.59
N ILE A 92 3.90 5.80 2.54
CA ILE A 92 4.68 6.03 1.31
C ILE A 92 5.30 4.71 0.80
N PHE A 93 5.78 3.85 1.71
CA PHE A 93 6.38 2.55 1.37
C PHE A 93 5.48 1.68 0.47
N PRO A 94 4.24 1.31 0.85
CA PRO A 94 3.36 0.51 0.00
C PRO A 94 2.90 1.25 -1.27
N ALA A 95 2.77 2.58 -1.22
CA ALA A 95 2.45 3.39 -2.41
C ALA A 95 3.55 3.27 -3.48
N LEU A 96 4.82 3.46 -3.10
CA LEU A 96 5.96 3.34 -4.01
C LEU A 96 6.17 1.90 -4.47
N LEU A 97 5.99 0.92 -3.58
CA LEU A 97 6.12 -0.50 -3.90
C LEU A 97 5.05 -0.96 -4.90
N ALA A 98 3.80 -0.54 -4.70
CA ALA A 98 2.70 -0.79 -5.63
C ALA A 98 2.89 -0.06 -6.97
N TRP A 99 3.30 1.21 -6.95
CA TRP A 99 3.61 1.97 -8.17
C TRP A 99 4.67 1.25 -9.01
N SER A 100 5.76 0.83 -8.36
CA SER A 100 6.90 0.19 -9.01
C SER A 100 6.51 -1.14 -9.64
N ALA A 101 5.84 -2.02 -8.90
CA ALA A 101 5.39 -3.32 -9.39
C ALA A 101 4.34 -3.21 -10.51
N ALA A 102 3.37 -2.30 -10.37
CA ALA A 102 2.36 -2.03 -11.41
C ALA A 102 2.95 -1.39 -12.68
N THR A 103 4.10 -0.72 -12.57
CA THR A 103 4.84 -0.14 -13.70
C THR A 103 5.72 -1.17 -14.41
N LEU A 104 6.43 -2.02 -13.65
CA LEU A 104 7.40 -2.98 -14.18
C LEU A 104 6.78 -4.26 -14.75
N ALA A 105 5.75 -4.83 -14.10
CA ALA A 105 5.16 -6.09 -14.55
C ALA A 105 4.59 -6.05 -16.00
N PRO A 106 3.98 -4.95 -16.48
CA PRO A 106 3.58 -4.81 -17.89
C PRO A 106 4.74 -4.67 -18.88
N MET A 107 5.91 -4.20 -18.42
CA MET A 107 7.13 -4.13 -19.22
C MET A 107 7.78 -5.52 -19.35
N LEU A 108 7.82 -6.27 -18.24
CA LEU A 108 8.32 -7.65 -18.21
C LEU A 108 7.46 -8.58 -19.09
N ARG A 109 6.13 -8.42 -19.08
CA ARG A 109 5.21 -9.19 -19.95
C ARG A 109 5.35 -8.89 -21.46
N ARG A 110 6.13 -7.87 -21.85
CA ARG A 110 6.35 -7.46 -23.26
C ARG A 110 7.71 -7.90 -23.81
N ARG A 111 8.47 -8.69 -23.05
CA ARG A 111 9.67 -9.41 -23.48
C ARG A 111 9.36 -10.90 -23.65
#